data_AF-L7JJ54-F1
#
_entry.id   AF-L7JJ54-F1
#
_cell.length_a   1.000
_cell.length_b   1.000
_cell.length_c   1.000
_cell.angle_alpha   90.00
_cell.angle_beta   90.00
_cell.angle_gamma   90.00
#
_symmetry.space_group_name_H-M   'P 1'
#
loop_
_entity.id
_entity.type
_entity.pdbx_description
1 polymer ?
#
loop_
_entity_poly.entity_id
_entity_poly.type
_entity_poly.pdbx_seq_one_letter_code
_entity_poly.pdbx_strand_id
1 'polypeptide(L)'
;MLAWPGPAWRACGGCGRATTARLGRKFIQHAAAAKASVTGAASTGRQQSSKTKPAEKPARTRFAPSPTGFLHLGSLRTALFNYLLAKATGGQFLLRLEDTDRTRIVPDAEARLYQDLRWAGLVWDEGPDVGGPSGPYRQSERLGHYSKYAQQLLDSGRAYRCFCTREELAASQLGSQADSGAGGRYPGTCLAVSADESEERAARGDAHVIRFRSNTTPFTVPDLVYRRFRKKHMEDDFIIMKSDGFPTYHFANVVDDHLMDVTHVIRGAEWLISTPMHCDLYDALGWKEPIFAHVGLLVNKDRQKLSKRNSDIHISSYQEQNILPEALVDFVAHLGWRAPSKKGALTLSDLVDHFDLKFTKGDIVTDLDKIQYHQVQHLVKHLENETVAREQDSLGSIVDTVSRMISSVAKPTDGLHAALKGLPDSTERREYIRAALRLLSNKAWPLGKVVEGNVHLFWRPTSQQLGDSLPQLRASLGSIAINNADGDVHGALTLIQDALKGISEDKWEAETLKNSMSSIHSAISCRDVEGNEIPHAHYKPWRWFLLGSNPGPAIHSILELLGREETLGRLEEAMNVLERSQEGSVNDATAAQA
;
A
#
# COMPACT_ATOMS: atom_id res chain seq x y z
N MET A 1 -52.14 -10.85 52.86
CA MET A 1 -52.13 -10.87 51.38
C MET A 1 -50.82 -11.54 50.96
N LEU A 2 -50.72 -12.87 51.07
CA LEU A 2 -51.14 -13.90 50.09
C LEU A 2 -50.30 -13.76 48.80
N ALA A 3 -49.21 -14.50 48.59
CA ALA A 3 -49.06 -15.95 48.31
C ALA A 3 -49.40 -16.33 46.85
N TRP A 4 -48.41 -16.89 46.13
CA TRP A 4 -48.35 -18.04 45.17
C TRP A 4 -49.60 -18.42 44.33
N PRO A 5 -49.51 -19.09 43.14
CA PRO A 5 -48.55 -20.17 42.81
C PRO A 5 -48.09 -20.29 41.32
N GLY A 6 -47.19 -21.26 41.06
CA GLY A 6 -46.84 -21.77 39.71
C GLY A 6 -47.90 -22.71 39.09
N PRO A 7 -47.61 -23.29 37.91
CA PRO A 7 -47.33 -24.74 37.80
C PRO A 7 -46.15 -25.05 36.82
N ALA A 8 -45.24 -25.99 37.10
CA ALA A 8 -45.26 -27.42 36.71
C ALA A 8 -45.82 -27.65 35.28
N TRP A 9 -45.10 -28.22 34.30
CA TRP A 9 -44.68 -29.63 34.24
C TRP A 9 -43.68 -29.91 33.07
N ARG A 10 -42.87 -30.95 33.31
CA ARG A 10 -42.29 -31.97 32.38
C ARG A 10 -41.12 -31.62 31.44
N ALA A 11 -40.01 -32.27 31.78
CA ALA A 11 -38.87 -32.58 30.96
C ALA A 11 -39.20 -33.46 29.75
N CYS A 12 -38.56 -33.13 28.63
CA CYS A 12 -38.05 -34.05 27.61
C CYS A 12 -36.72 -33.39 27.19
N GLY A 13 -35.55 -33.92 27.50
CA GLY A 13 -35.05 -35.17 26.93
C GLY A 13 -34.06 -34.82 25.81
N GLY A 14 -32.81 -34.52 26.20
CA GLY A 14 -31.58 -34.66 25.41
C GLY A 14 -31.48 -34.02 24.02
N CYS A 15 -30.66 -32.97 23.89
CA CYS A 15 -29.75 -32.87 22.74
C CYS A 15 -28.47 -32.14 23.15
N GLY A 16 -27.34 -32.76 22.84
CA GLY A 16 -26.03 -32.48 23.41
C GLY A 16 -25.40 -31.17 22.94
N ARG A 17 -24.79 -30.49 23.90
CA ARG A 17 -23.74 -29.49 23.67
C ARG A 17 -22.40 -30.22 23.49
N ALA A 18 -21.88 -30.24 22.27
CA ALA A 18 -20.47 -30.37 21.88
C ALA A 18 -20.51 -30.26 20.34
N THR A 19 -19.88 -29.32 19.64
CA THR A 19 -18.43 -29.23 19.40
C THR A 19 -18.14 -27.98 18.55
N THR A 20 -17.91 -26.81 19.16
CA THR A 20 -17.47 -25.60 18.40
C THR A 20 -16.25 -24.90 19.03
N ALA A 21 -15.68 -25.46 20.10
CA ALA A 21 -14.64 -24.79 20.89
C ALA A 21 -13.19 -25.14 20.50
N ARG A 22 -12.91 -25.77 19.34
CA ARG A 22 -11.56 -26.30 19.04
C ARG A 22 -10.84 -25.76 17.80
N LEU A 23 -11.49 -24.97 16.94
CA LEU A 23 -10.86 -24.40 15.74
C LEU A 23 -9.80 -23.32 16.04
N GLY A 24 -9.77 -22.75 17.26
CA GLY A 24 -8.91 -21.60 17.59
C GLY A 24 -7.58 -21.88 18.31
N ARG A 25 -7.12 -23.13 18.46
CA ARG A 25 -5.93 -23.43 19.30
C ARG A 25 -4.82 -24.28 18.69
N LYS A 26 -4.92 -24.75 17.44
CA LYS A 26 -3.95 -25.69 16.85
C LYS A 26 -3.26 -25.24 15.56
N PHE A 27 -3.35 -23.97 15.17
CA PHE A 27 -2.47 -23.39 14.13
C PHE A 27 -1.06 -23.04 14.64
N ILE A 28 -0.69 -23.47 15.84
CA ILE A 28 0.59 -23.16 16.50
C ILE A 28 1.42 -24.43 16.56
N GLN A 29 2.64 -24.33 16.03
CA GLN A 29 3.68 -25.36 15.89
C GLN A 29 3.56 -26.20 14.62
N HIS A 30 4.19 -25.75 13.53
CA HIS A 30 5.08 -26.57 12.66
C HIS A 30 5.72 -25.67 11.58
N ALA A 31 6.60 -24.76 12.02
CA ALA A 31 7.58 -24.08 11.16
C ALA A 31 8.76 -23.55 12.01
N ALA A 32 9.30 -24.37 12.91
CA ALA A 32 10.53 -24.04 13.65
C ALA A 32 11.18 -25.30 14.24
N ALA A 33 11.84 -26.12 13.43
CA ALA A 33 12.83 -27.08 13.93
C ALA A 33 13.73 -27.62 12.80
N ALA A 34 14.88 -26.99 12.60
CA ALA A 34 16.09 -27.66 12.13
C ALA A 34 17.30 -27.00 12.82
N LYS A 35 17.66 -27.52 14.00
CA LYS A 35 18.97 -27.27 14.62
C LYS A 35 19.96 -28.29 14.06
N ALA A 36 21.13 -27.83 13.64
CA ALA A 36 22.34 -28.63 13.68
C ALA A 36 23.41 -27.81 14.40
N SER A 37 23.78 -28.28 15.59
CA SER A 37 24.91 -27.82 16.40
C SER A 37 26.18 -28.57 16.00
N VAL A 38 27.30 -27.88 15.78
CA VAL A 38 28.64 -28.45 15.99
C VAL A 38 29.58 -27.38 16.56
N THR A 39 29.95 -27.63 17.82
CA THR A 39 31.18 -27.31 18.59
C THR A 39 32.08 -26.13 18.22
N GLY A 40 32.42 -25.35 19.24
CA GLY A 40 33.36 -24.24 19.18
C GLY A 40 34.83 -24.62 19.05
N ALA A 41 35.58 -23.68 18.49
CA ALA A 41 37.00 -23.48 18.73
C ALA A 41 37.26 -21.97 18.65
N ALA A 42 37.98 -21.45 19.65
CA ALA A 42 38.37 -20.06 19.75
C ALA A 42 39.39 -19.70 18.66
N SER A 43 39.20 -18.58 17.97
CA SER A 43 40.30 -17.82 17.37
C SER A 43 39.90 -16.36 17.09
N THR A 44 40.55 -15.47 17.83
CA THR A 44 41.13 -14.19 17.40
C THR A 44 40.32 -13.27 16.48
N GLY A 45 39.77 -12.23 17.13
CA GLY A 45 39.76 -10.84 16.68
C GLY A 45 39.85 -10.56 15.19
N ARG A 46 38.69 -10.28 14.58
CA ARG A 46 38.62 -9.47 13.36
C ARG A 46 37.63 -8.34 13.62
N GLN A 47 38.19 -7.13 13.77
CA GLN A 47 37.45 -5.88 13.92
C GLN A 47 36.33 -5.81 12.87
N GLN A 48 35.08 -5.82 13.34
CA GLN A 48 33.96 -5.35 12.54
C GLN A 48 34.21 -3.87 12.27
N SER A 49 34.55 -3.55 11.02
CA SER A 49 34.60 -2.18 10.54
C SER A 49 33.22 -1.55 10.77
N SER A 50 33.14 -0.63 11.72
CA SER A 50 31.98 0.22 11.93
C SER A 50 31.64 0.93 10.63
N LYS A 51 30.54 0.52 9.98
CA LYS A 51 29.95 1.31 8.90
C LYS A 51 29.42 2.59 9.53
N THR A 52 30.10 3.68 9.26
CA THR A 52 29.80 5.06 9.67
C THR A 52 28.35 5.44 9.34
N LYS A 53 27.46 5.39 10.33
CA LYS A 53 26.31 6.31 10.37
C LYS A 53 26.89 7.70 10.67
N PRO A 54 26.60 8.75 9.89
CA PRO A 54 26.93 10.08 10.36
C PRO A 54 26.13 10.32 11.64
N ALA A 55 26.79 10.80 12.69
CA ALA A 55 26.12 11.47 13.79
C ALA A 55 25.58 12.81 13.26
N GLU A 56 24.54 12.75 12.43
CA GLU A 56 23.77 13.94 12.06
C GLU A 56 22.96 14.34 13.29
N LYS A 57 22.96 15.64 13.60
CA LYS A 57 22.05 16.19 14.61
C LYS A 57 20.62 15.77 14.26
N PRO A 58 19.74 15.54 15.26
CA PRO A 58 18.35 15.20 15.01
C PRO A 58 17.72 16.14 13.97
N ALA A 59 17.27 15.59 12.84
CA ALA A 59 16.77 16.39 11.74
C ALA A 59 15.33 16.83 12.01
N ARG A 60 15.09 18.14 12.04
CA ARG A 60 13.73 18.70 11.88
C ARG A 60 13.44 18.85 10.40
N THR A 61 12.46 18.10 9.90
CA THR A 61 12.02 18.07 8.50
C THR A 61 10.55 18.45 8.40
N ARG A 62 10.06 18.75 7.19
CA ARG A 62 8.64 19.07 7.00
C ARG A 62 8.07 18.55 5.70
N PHE A 63 6.83 18.12 5.75
CA PHE A 63 5.97 18.04 4.57
C PHE A 63 5.06 19.28 4.55
N ALA A 64 5.17 20.07 3.48
CA ALA A 64 4.50 21.35 3.36
C ALA A 64 3.59 21.42 2.11
N PRO A 65 2.47 20.68 2.07
CA PRO A 65 1.56 20.70 0.93
C PRO A 65 0.62 21.91 0.96
N SER A 66 0.26 22.40 -0.23
CA SER A 66 -0.90 23.29 -0.40
C SER A 66 -2.17 22.45 -0.59
N PRO A 67 -3.29 22.73 0.10
CA PRO A 67 -4.55 21.98 0.02
C PRO A 67 -5.33 22.30 -1.27
N THR A 68 -4.65 22.23 -2.42
CA THR A 68 -5.19 22.57 -3.76
C THR A 68 -5.59 21.34 -4.57
N GLY A 69 -5.60 20.17 -3.93
CA GLY A 69 -5.95 18.88 -4.52
C GLY A 69 -5.54 17.73 -3.60
N PHE A 70 -5.92 16.51 -3.98
CA PHE A 70 -5.65 15.31 -3.19
C PHE A 70 -4.19 14.86 -3.26
N LEU A 71 -3.78 14.10 -2.23
CA LEU A 71 -2.45 13.53 -2.16
C LEU A 71 -2.21 12.59 -3.36
N HIS A 72 -1.03 12.70 -3.95
CA HIS A 72 -0.61 11.89 -5.08
C HIS A 72 0.77 11.27 -4.82
N LEU A 73 1.15 10.28 -5.64
CA LEU A 73 2.36 9.48 -5.45
C LEU A 73 3.64 10.31 -5.22
N GLY A 74 3.89 11.34 -6.05
CA GLY A 74 5.06 12.21 -5.88
C GLY A 74 5.09 13.03 -4.58
N SER A 75 3.91 13.43 -4.09
CA SER A 75 3.77 14.14 -2.81
C SER A 75 3.94 13.18 -1.63
N LEU A 76 3.37 11.97 -1.73
CA LEU A 76 3.61 10.90 -0.76
C LEU A 76 5.09 10.55 -0.67
N ARG A 77 5.82 10.46 -1.79
CA ARG A 77 7.27 10.27 -1.80
C ARG A 77 8.01 11.36 -1.02
N THR A 78 7.63 12.62 -1.25
CA THR A 78 8.26 13.75 -0.57
C THR A 78 7.99 13.70 0.93
N ALA A 79 6.75 13.39 1.33
CA ALA A 79 6.40 13.18 2.73
C ALA A 79 7.21 12.04 3.35
N LEU A 80 7.28 10.89 2.65
CA LEU A 80 8.01 9.70 3.10
C LEU A 80 9.50 9.99 3.33
N PHE A 81 10.20 10.65 2.39
CA PHE A 81 11.62 10.93 2.60
C PHE A 81 11.90 11.90 3.75
N ASN A 82 11.02 12.89 3.97
CA ASN A 82 11.13 13.77 5.14
C ASN A 82 10.88 12.99 6.44
N TYR A 83 9.88 12.11 6.46
CA TYR A 83 9.58 11.23 7.59
C TYR A 83 10.75 10.29 7.89
N LEU A 84 11.29 9.61 6.88
CA LEU A 84 12.39 8.66 7.03
C LEU A 84 13.65 9.36 7.58
N LEU A 85 14.01 10.55 7.08
CA LEU A 85 15.16 11.29 7.63
C LEU A 85 14.95 11.67 9.10
N ALA A 86 13.77 12.21 9.43
CA ALA A 86 13.45 12.59 10.81
C ALA A 86 13.57 11.38 11.74
N LYS A 87 12.93 10.25 11.40
CA LYS A 87 12.98 9.05 12.25
C LYS A 87 14.37 8.41 12.29
N ALA A 88 15.10 8.36 11.17
CA ALA A 88 16.45 7.76 11.12
C ALA A 88 17.49 8.52 11.97
N THR A 89 17.26 9.82 12.19
CA THR A 89 18.14 10.69 12.99
C THR A 89 17.61 10.97 14.41
N GLY A 90 16.45 10.41 14.78
CA GLY A 90 15.78 10.72 16.05
C GLY A 90 15.26 12.16 16.15
N GLY A 91 15.03 12.81 15.00
CA GLY A 91 14.46 14.15 14.89
C GLY A 91 12.94 14.15 14.76
N GLN A 92 12.41 15.19 14.12
CA GLN A 92 10.97 15.47 14.07
C GLN A 92 10.48 15.73 12.65
N PHE A 93 9.32 15.15 12.34
CA PHE A 93 8.62 15.29 11.07
C PHE A 93 7.40 16.18 11.24
N LEU A 94 7.42 17.36 10.61
CA LEU A 94 6.37 18.37 10.73
C LEU A 94 5.40 18.31 9.54
N LEU A 95 4.12 18.58 9.79
CA LEU A 95 3.12 18.87 8.76
C LEU A 95 2.74 20.35 8.79
N ARG A 96 2.95 21.07 7.68
CA ARG A 96 2.56 22.49 7.55
C ARG A 96 1.66 22.67 6.34
N LEU A 97 0.51 23.35 6.50
CA LEU A 97 -0.38 23.64 5.39
C LEU A 97 -0.06 24.99 4.77
N GLU A 98 0.29 24.96 3.48
CA GLU A 98 0.58 26.16 2.70
C GLU A 98 -0.66 26.64 1.94
N ASP A 99 -1.61 27.22 2.67
CA ASP A 99 -2.95 27.60 2.24
C ASP A 99 -3.10 29.11 1.93
N THR A 100 -2.01 29.74 1.51
CA THR A 100 -1.91 31.19 1.24
C THR A 100 -2.63 31.63 -0.04
N ASP A 101 -2.87 30.71 -0.97
CA ASP A 101 -3.73 30.91 -2.14
C ASP A 101 -5.13 30.36 -1.87
N ARG A 102 -5.94 31.21 -1.22
CA ARG A 102 -7.31 30.87 -0.80
C ARG A 102 -8.22 30.48 -1.98
N THR A 103 -7.93 30.96 -3.19
CA THR A 103 -8.79 30.72 -4.37
C THR A 103 -8.68 29.31 -4.93
N ARG A 104 -7.60 28.59 -4.59
CA ARG A 104 -7.31 27.26 -5.11
C ARG A 104 -7.55 26.15 -4.10
N ILE A 105 -8.03 26.49 -2.90
CA ILE A 105 -8.30 25.52 -1.85
C ILE A 105 -9.44 24.61 -2.31
N VAL A 106 -9.21 23.30 -2.22
CA VAL A 106 -10.21 22.29 -2.50
C VAL A 106 -10.86 21.87 -1.17
N PRO A 107 -12.20 21.93 -1.05
CA PRO A 107 -12.90 21.42 0.12
C PRO A 107 -12.49 19.98 0.43
N ASP A 108 -12.42 19.64 1.72
CA ASP A 108 -12.03 18.31 2.23
C ASP A 108 -10.60 17.84 1.93
N ALA A 109 -9.81 18.57 1.12
CA ALA A 109 -8.45 18.19 0.76
C ALA A 109 -7.53 18.09 2.00
N GLU A 110 -7.72 18.97 2.98
CA GLU A 110 -6.98 18.94 4.26
C GLU A 110 -7.31 17.68 5.08
N ALA A 111 -8.60 17.38 5.30
CA ALA A 111 -9.01 16.20 6.04
C ALA A 111 -8.55 14.91 5.34
N ARG A 112 -8.68 14.87 4.01
CA ARG A 112 -8.25 13.73 3.19
C ARG A 112 -6.73 13.55 3.22
N LEU A 113 -5.96 14.63 3.17
CA LEU A 113 -4.50 14.61 3.31
C LEU A 113 -4.09 13.92 4.62
N TYR A 114 -4.74 14.25 5.74
CA TYR A 114 -4.45 13.62 7.02
C TYR A 114 -4.76 12.12 7.03
N GLN A 115 -5.90 11.75 6.46
CA GLN A 115 -6.30 10.34 6.35
C GLN A 115 -5.31 9.55 5.49
N ASP A 116 -4.92 10.07 4.34
CA ASP A 116 -4.02 9.39 3.41
C ASP A 116 -2.61 9.23 3.99
N LEU A 117 -2.08 10.25 4.68
CA LEU A 117 -0.77 10.16 5.36
C LEU A 117 -0.79 9.15 6.51
N ARG A 118 -1.83 9.17 7.36
CA ARG A 118 -1.97 8.18 8.45
C ARG A 118 -2.17 6.76 7.91
N TRP A 119 -2.95 6.61 6.83
CA TRP A 119 -3.10 5.32 6.15
C TRP A 119 -1.77 4.79 5.65
N ALA A 120 -0.91 5.65 5.08
CA ALA A 120 0.46 5.30 4.70
C ALA A 120 1.44 5.14 5.90
N GLY A 121 0.96 5.21 7.15
CA GLY A 121 1.79 5.09 8.35
C GLY A 121 2.67 6.31 8.65
N LEU A 122 2.45 7.44 7.98
CA LEU A 122 3.23 8.67 8.15
C LEU A 122 2.55 9.61 9.16
N VAL A 123 2.91 9.45 10.43
CA VAL A 123 2.45 10.31 11.52
C VAL A 123 3.45 11.44 11.76
N TRP A 124 2.95 12.67 11.85
CA TRP A 124 3.76 13.87 12.11
C TRP A 124 3.82 14.18 13.61
N ASP A 125 4.96 14.72 14.03
CA ASP A 125 5.27 15.05 15.42
C ASP A 125 4.71 16.43 15.80
N GLU A 126 4.60 17.35 14.83
CA GLU A 126 3.95 18.65 14.99
C GLU A 126 3.13 18.96 13.73
N GLY A 127 1.97 19.60 13.90
CA GLY A 127 1.07 19.87 12.78
C GLY A 127 -0.24 20.54 13.17
N PRO A 128 -1.14 20.80 12.20
CA PRO A 128 -2.30 21.67 12.43
C PRO A 128 -3.38 21.07 13.34
N ASP A 129 -3.40 19.75 13.46
CA ASP A 129 -4.33 18.96 14.27
C ASP A 129 -3.73 18.48 15.59
N VAL A 130 -2.41 18.19 15.62
CA VAL A 130 -1.69 17.73 16.83
C VAL A 130 -1.02 18.86 17.63
N GLY A 131 -0.91 20.05 17.05
CA GLY A 131 -0.24 21.20 17.65
C GLY A 131 1.29 21.05 17.63
N GLY A 132 1.96 21.76 18.55
CA GLY A 132 3.41 21.77 18.69
C GLY A 132 3.96 23.18 18.99
N PRO A 133 5.21 23.29 19.46
CA PRO A 133 5.78 24.54 19.96
C PRO A 133 5.92 25.64 18.91
N SER A 134 6.09 25.29 17.62
CA SER A 134 6.26 26.25 16.52
C SER A 134 4.95 26.62 15.81
N GLY A 135 3.80 26.24 16.39
CA GLY A 135 2.49 26.53 15.83
C GLY A 135 2.17 28.04 15.76
N PRO A 136 1.09 28.44 15.05
CA PRO A 136 0.16 27.60 14.30
C PRO A 136 0.79 26.95 13.06
N TYR A 137 0.21 25.86 12.53
CA TYR A 137 0.77 25.11 11.37
C TYR A 137 0.00 25.32 10.06
N ARG A 138 -0.96 26.24 10.03
CA ARG A 138 -1.58 26.75 8.80
C ARG A 138 -1.03 28.13 8.49
N GLN A 139 -0.59 28.37 7.27
CA GLN A 139 0.00 29.67 6.92
C GLN A 139 -1.04 30.81 6.99
N SER A 140 -2.31 30.54 6.70
CA SER A 140 -3.39 31.52 6.89
C SER A 140 -3.57 32.01 8.33
N GLU A 141 -3.13 31.23 9.33
CA GLU A 141 -3.19 31.58 10.75
C GLU A 141 -1.93 32.33 11.23
N ARG A 142 -0.95 32.54 10.35
CA ARG A 142 0.39 33.06 10.67
C ARG A 142 0.68 34.46 10.14
N LEU A 143 -0.35 35.18 9.70
CA LEU A 143 -0.21 36.49 9.02
C LEU A 143 0.66 37.49 9.79
N GLY A 144 0.54 37.54 11.12
CA GLY A 144 1.35 38.43 11.96
C GLY A 144 2.86 38.19 11.86
N HIS A 145 3.30 36.94 11.67
CA HIS A 145 4.71 36.63 11.46
C HIS A 145 5.22 37.20 10.14
N TYR A 146 4.46 37.03 9.07
CA TYR A 146 4.86 37.52 7.75
C TYR A 146 4.86 39.05 7.71
N SER A 147 3.84 39.71 8.27
CA SER A 147 3.83 41.17 8.39
C SER A 147 5.04 41.70 9.16
N LYS A 148 5.41 41.06 10.27
CA LYS A 148 6.61 41.43 11.06
C LYS A 148 7.90 41.36 10.23
N TYR A 149 8.14 40.25 9.54
CA TYR A 149 9.38 40.08 8.77
C TYR A 149 9.38 40.87 7.46
N ALA A 150 8.20 41.14 6.87
CA ALA A 150 8.08 42.03 5.73
C ALA A 150 8.44 43.47 6.14
N GLN A 151 8.02 43.92 7.32
CA GLN A 151 8.41 45.21 7.87
C GLN A 151 9.92 45.28 8.13
N GLN A 152 10.52 44.24 8.72
CA GLN A 152 11.98 44.19 8.89
C GLN A 152 12.74 44.32 7.55
N LEU A 153 12.24 43.72 6.47
CA LEU A 153 12.83 43.87 5.14
C LEU A 153 12.63 45.27 4.56
N LEU A 154 11.50 45.92 4.84
CA LEU A 154 11.27 47.32 4.46
C LEU A 154 12.24 48.26 5.19
N ASP A 155 12.37 48.10 6.51
CA ASP A 155 13.24 48.93 7.37
C ASP A 155 14.72 48.81 6.99
N SER A 156 15.14 47.63 6.52
CA SER A 156 16.50 47.37 6.04
C SER A 156 16.73 47.73 4.57
N GLY A 157 15.72 48.23 3.87
CA GLY A 157 15.79 48.55 2.43
C GLY A 157 15.94 47.35 1.51
N ARG A 158 15.69 46.14 2.02
CA ARG A 158 15.68 44.85 1.29
C ARG A 158 14.30 44.52 0.71
N ALA A 159 13.29 45.31 1.02
CA ALA A 159 11.99 45.30 0.37
C ALA A 159 11.47 46.73 0.17
N TYR A 160 10.46 46.89 -0.68
CA TYR A 160 9.78 48.17 -0.93
C TYR A 160 8.31 47.94 -1.29
N ARG A 161 7.48 48.97 -1.08
CA ARG A 161 6.06 48.92 -1.50
C ARG A 161 5.96 49.28 -2.98
N CYS A 162 5.20 48.48 -3.71
CA CYS A 162 4.88 48.69 -5.11
C CYS A 162 3.39 48.99 -5.24
N PHE A 163 3.09 50.16 -5.79
CA PHE A 163 1.72 50.65 -6.00
C PHE A 163 1.23 50.48 -7.44
N CYS A 164 2.03 49.81 -8.30
CA CYS A 164 1.64 49.59 -9.69
C CYS A 164 0.35 48.76 -9.79
N THR A 165 -0.58 49.22 -10.63
CA THR A 165 -1.80 48.48 -10.97
C THR A 165 -1.50 47.34 -11.95
N ARG A 166 -2.43 46.38 -12.09
CA ARG A 166 -2.26 45.28 -13.05
C ARG A 166 -2.21 45.79 -14.48
N GLU A 167 -2.97 46.84 -14.76
CA GLU A 167 -3.08 47.50 -16.06
C GLU A 167 -1.76 48.21 -16.43
N GLU A 168 -1.16 48.93 -15.49
CA GLU A 168 0.17 49.55 -15.66
C GLU A 168 1.25 48.51 -15.92
N LEU A 169 1.22 47.40 -15.18
CA LEU A 169 2.15 46.29 -15.37
C LEU A 169 1.98 45.65 -16.75
N ALA A 170 0.73 45.38 -17.17
CA ALA A 170 0.44 44.80 -18.48
C ALA A 170 0.87 45.73 -19.63
N ALA A 171 0.62 47.04 -19.52
CA ALA A 171 1.07 48.04 -20.49
C ALA A 171 2.60 48.11 -20.59
N SER A 172 3.30 48.04 -19.44
CA SER A 172 4.77 48.01 -19.42
C SER A 172 5.35 46.71 -20.02
N GLN A 173 4.67 45.58 -19.81
CA GLN A 173 5.08 44.28 -20.34
C GLN A 173 4.91 44.20 -21.86
N LEU A 174 3.81 44.75 -22.41
CA LEU A 174 3.57 44.83 -23.86
C LEU A 174 4.68 45.61 -24.60
N GLY A 175 5.23 46.67 -23.99
CA GLY A 175 6.38 47.39 -24.55
C GLY A 175 7.69 46.59 -24.53
N SER A 176 7.90 45.73 -23.52
CA SER A 176 9.13 44.93 -23.34
C SER A 176 9.15 43.59 -24.09
N GLN A 177 7.98 43.01 -24.39
CA GLN A 177 7.86 41.75 -25.14
C GLN A 177 8.14 41.91 -26.64
N ALA A 178 7.94 43.12 -27.19
CA ALA A 178 8.21 43.41 -28.60
C ALA A 178 9.69 43.20 -28.99
N ASP A 179 10.63 43.23 -28.04
CA ASP A 179 12.07 43.18 -28.32
C ASP A 179 12.81 41.91 -27.83
N SER A 180 12.21 41.00 -27.03
CA SER A 180 13.02 39.95 -26.38
C SER A 180 12.41 38.58 -26.07
N GLY A 181 11.12 38.32 -26.32
CA GLY A 181 10.53 36.97 -26.20
C GLY A 181 10.60 36.29 -24.82
N ALA A 182 11.07 36.98 -23.77
CA ALA A 182 11.07 36.53 -22.39
C ALA A 182 9.85 37.11 -21.65
N GLY A 183 9.27 36.34 -20.71
CA GLY A 183 8.25 36.87 -19.80
C GLY A 183 8.78 38.12 -19.09
N GLY A 184 8.05 39.24 -19.20
CA GLY A 184 8.56 40.56 -18.84
C GLY A 184 8.90 40.67 -17.35
N ARG A 185 10.16 41.03 -17.07
CA ARG A 185 10.69 41.38 -15.75
C ARG A 185 9.96 42.61 -15.21
N TYR A 186 9.75 42.70 -13.89
CA TYR A 186 9.27 43.93 -13.27
C TYR A 186 10.28 45.07 -13.53
N PRO A 187 9.86 46.20 -14.11
CA PRO A 187 10.76 47.29 -14.49
C PRO A 187 11.33 48.08 -13.30
N GLY A 188 10.92 47.78 -12.07
CA GLY A 188 11.40 48.49 -10.88
C GLY A 188 10.78 49.87 -10.69
N THR A 189 9.60 50.14 -11.28
CA THR A 189 8.94 51.47 -11.29
C THR A 189 8.85 52.11 -9.91
N CYS A 190 8.53 51.31 -8.88
CA CYS A 190 8.38 51.83 -7.51
C CYS A 190 9.68 51.88 -6.69
N LEU A 191 10.85 51.54 -7.26
CA LEU A 191 12.14 51.68 -6.56
C LEU A 191 12.51 53.15 -6.28
N ALA A 192 12.00 54.07 -7.09
CA ALA A 192 12.27 55.50 -6.96
C ALA A 192 11.34 56.21 -5.95
N VAL A 193 10.29 55.54 -5.47
CA VAL A 193 9.38 56.09 -4.45
C VAL A 193 10.15 56.21 -3.14
N SER A 194 10.16 57.40 -2.54
CA SER A 194 10.86 57.62 -1.26
C SER A 194 10.19 56.85 -0.12
N ALA A 195 10.92 56.60 0.96
CA ALA A 195 10.36 55.94 2.14
C ALA A 195 9.17 56.73 2.71
N ASP A 196 9.28 58.06 2.79
CA ASP A 196 8.24 58.95 3.31
C ASP A 196 6.98 58.92 2.43
N GLU A 197 7.12 59.02 1.10
CA GLU A 197 5.99 58.92 0.17
C GLU A 197 5.34 57.53 0.25
N SER A 198 6.15 56.48 0.33
CA SER A 198 5.67 55.11 0.48
C SER A 198 4.88 54.90 1.78
N GLU A 199 5.31 55.48 2.89
CA GLU A 199 4.62 55.44 4.18
C GLU A 199 3.29 56.20 4.12
N GLU A 200 3.30 57.42 3.58
CA GLU A 200 2.10 58.26 3.44
C GLU A 200 1.02 57.57 2.59
N ARG A 201 1.40 57.02 1.43
CA ARG A 201 0.48 56.30 0.55
C ARG A 201 -0.09 55.06 1.20
N ALA A 202 0.73 54.29 1.93
CA ALA A 202 0.26 53.13 2.66
C ALA A 202 -0.70 53.52 3.80
N ALA A 203 -0.39 54.58 4.55
CA ALA A 203 -1.24 55.09 5.63
C ALA A 203 -2.59 55.63 5.13
N ARG A 204 -2.62 56.18 3.91
CA ARG A 204 -3.86 56.59 3.22
C ARG A 204 -4.71 55.41 2.75
N GLY A 205 -4.16 54.19 2.74
CA GLY A 205 -4.84 52.99 2.28
C GLY A 205 -4.72 52.74 0.77
N ASP A 206 -3.74 53.34 0.09
CA ASP A 206 -3.47 53.02 -1.31
C ASP A 206 -3.13 51.51 -1.45
N ALA A 207 -3.79 50.84 -2.39
CA ALA A 207 -3.53 49.42 -2.66
C ALA A 207 -2.07 49.22 -3.11
N HIS A 208 -1.37 48.30 -2.45
CA HIS A 208 0.03 48.01 -2.73
C HIS A 208 0.38 46.56 -2.45
N VAL A 209 1.51 46.13 -3.02
CA VAL A 209 2.19 44.89 -2.67
C VAL A 209 3.54 45.21 -2.07
N ILE A 210 4.14 44.28 -1.33
CA ILE A 210 5.54 44.40 -0.90
C ILE A 210 6.39 43.52 -1.82
N ARG A 211 7.36 44.13 -2.49
CA ARG A 211 8.35 43.43 -3.33
C ARG A 211 9.66 43.28 -2.57
N PHE A 212 10.29 42.12 -2.72
CA PHE A 212 11.66 41.92 -2.29
C PHE A 212 12.61 42.52 -3.33
N ARG A 213 13.63 43.22 -2.85
CA ARG A 213 14.69 43.80 -3.67
C ARG A 213 15.78 42.75 -3.85
N SER A 214 15.74 42.05 -4.98
CA SER A 214 16.65 40.94 -5.25
C SER A 214 18.08 41.42 -5.44
N ASN A 215 19.04 40.61 -5.01
CA ASN A 215 20.45 40.87 -5.27
C ASN A 215 20.76 40.79 -6.77
N THR A 216 21.71 41.61 -7.22
CA THR A 216 22.10 41.65 -8.64
C THR A 216 22.73 40.35 -9.12
N THR A 217 23.34 39.62 -8.18
CA THR A 217 24.10 38.41 -8.39
C THR A 217 23.33 37.25 -7.75
N PRO A 218 22.78 36.29 -8.53
CA PRO A 218 22.04 35.17 -7.96
C PRO A 218 22.90 34.33 -7.02
N PHE A 219 22.30 33.88 -5.91
CA PHE A 219 22.95 33.00 -4.94
C PHE A 219 23.30 31.64 -5.53
N THR A 220 24.40 31.07 -5.04
CA THR A 220 24.75 29.67 -5.34
C THR A 220 24.19 28.78 -4.25
N VAL A 221 23.31 27.86 -4.63
CA VAL A 221 22.67 26.89 -3.75
C VAL A 221 23.56 25.65 -3.63
N PRO A 222 23.97 25.27 -2.42
CA PRO A 222 24.56 23.96 -2.15
C PRO A 222 23.45 22.91 -1.94
N ASP A 223 23.10 22.19 -3.01
CA ASP A 223 22.10 21.12 -2.98
C ASP A 223 22.76 19.73 -2.85
N LEU A 224 22.20 18.85 -2.02
CA LEU A 224 22.74 17.51 -1.80
C LEU A 224 22.70 16.60 -3.04
N VAL A 225 21.74 16.81 -3.95
CA VAL A 225 21.53 15.98 -5.15
C VAL A 225 22.19 16.60 -6.38
N TYR A 226 21.98 17.91 -6.57
CA TYR A 226 22.44 18.67 -7.72
C TYR A 226 23.79 19.38 -7.51
N ARG A 227 24.36 19.31 -6.30
CA ARG A 227 25.61 20.00 -5.89
C ARG A 227 25.44 21.51 -5.99
N ARG A 228 26.36 22.22 -6.64
CA ARG A 228 26.30 23.69 -6.76
C ARG A 228 25.34 24.07 -7.88
N PHE A 229 24.22 24.70 -7.54
CA PHE A 229 23.26 25.25 -8.49
C PHE A 229 23.24 26.77 -8.42
N ARG A 230 23.25 27.45 -9.57
CA ARG A 230 23.15 28.91 -9.66
C ARG A 230 22.45 29.29 -10.96
N LYS A 231 21.54 30.27 -10.90
CA LYS A 231 20.93 30.82 -12.13
C LYS A 231 21.93 31.65 -12.93
N LYS A 232 21.76 31.64 -14.25
CA LYS A 232 22.53 32.48 -15.18
C LYS A 232 22.09 33.94 -15.14
N HIS A 233 20.79 34.18 -14.97
CA HIS A 233 20.20 35.51 -14.99
C HIS A 233 19.88 35.99 -13.58
N MET A 234 19.95 37.32 -13.40
CA MET A 234 19.56 38.02 -12.18
C MET A 234 18.09 37.72 -11.83
N GLU A 235 17.80 37.58 -10.54
CA GLU A 235 16.43 37.42 -10.06
C GLU A 235 15.65 38.73 -10.23
N ASP A 236 14.35 38.61 -10.45
CA ASP A 236 13.45 39.76 -10.49
C ASP A 236 13.06 40.21 -9.07
N ASP A 237 12.58 41.43 -8.92
CA ASP A 237 12.00 41.92 -7.66
C ASP A 237 10.61 41.33 -7.49
N PHE A 238 10.55 40.19 -6.80
CA PHE A 238 9.33 39.39 -6.66
C PHE A 238 8.48 39.85 -5.48
N ILE A 239 7.17 39.62 -5.58
CA ILE A 239 6.23 39.95 -4.51
C ILE A 239 6.44 38.99 -3.33
N ILE A 240 6.56 39.54 -2.11
CA ILE A 240 6.60 38.78 -0.86
C ILE A 240 5.30 38.90 -0.06
N MET A 241 4.62 40.04 -0.14
CA MET A 241 3.28 40.24 0.43
C MET A 241 2.34 40.80 -0.64
N LYS A 242 1.18 40.17 -0.79
CA LYS A 242 0.11 40.60 -1.68
C LYS A 242 -0.70 41.75 -1.05
N SER A 243 -1.53 42.41 -1.86
CA SER A 243 -2.40 43.51 -1.43
C SER A 243 -3.53 43.07 -0.50
N ASP A 244 -3.87 41.78 -0.49
CA ASP A 244 -4.84 41.18 0.44
C ASP A 244 -4.23 40.87 1.83
N GLY A 245 -2.96 41.23 2.06
CA GLY A 245 -2.24 40.98 3.30
C GLY A 245 -1.68 39.57 3.45
N PHE A 246 -1.91 38.67 2.49
CA PHE A 246 -1.32 37.33 2.50
C PHE A 246 0.10 37.34 1.89
N PRO A 247 1.02 36.52 2.41
CA PRO A 247 2.32 36.34 1.80
C PRO A 247 2.23 35.56 0.48
N THR A 248 3.29 35.63 -0.33
CA THR A 248 3.49 34.66 -1.41
C THR A 248 4.15 33.39 -0.88
N TYR A 249 4.08 32.31 -1.66
CA TYR A 249 4.75 31.04 -1.35
C TYR A 249 6.21 31.23 -0.95
N HIS A 250 6.97 32.03 -1.71
CA HIS A 250 8.41 32.19 -1.47
C HIS A 250 8.71 32.74 -0.10
N PHE A 251 7.97 33.76 0.32
CA PHE A 251 8.20 34.43 1.59
C PHE A 251 7.71 33.59 2.77
N ALA A 252 6.48 33.08 2.69
CA ALA A 252 5.92 32.24 3.74
C ALA A 252 6.76 30.98 3.98
N ASN A 253 7.24 30.34 2.91
CA ASN A 253 8.06 29.14 2.98
C ASN A 253 9.39 29.39 3.74
N VAL A 254 10.10 30.49 3.43
CA VAL A 254 11.37 30.84 4.10
C VAL A 254 11.14 31.22 5.56
N VAL A 255 10.15 32.08 5.83
CA VAL A 255 9.81 32.51 7.19
C VAL A 255 9.46 31.32 8.07
N ASP A 256 8.61 30.41 7.57
CA ASP A 256 8.18 29.26 8.38
C ASP A 256 9.23 28.17 8.49
N ASP A 257 10.04 27.92 7.47
CA ASP A 257 11.16 26.98 7.59
C ASP A 257 12.16 27.48 8.66
N HIS A 258 12.41 28.79 8.76
CA HIS A 258 13.21 29.37 9.84
C HIS A 258 12.52 29.26 11.21
N LEU A 259 11.28 29.75 11.34
CA LEU A 259 10.56 29.79 12.62
C LEU A 259 10.21 28.41 13.20
N MET A 260 10.17 27.38 12.35
CA MET A 260 9.94 25.99 12.77
C MET A 260 11.24 25.20 12.96
N ASP A 261 12.39 25.88 12.90
CA ASP A 261 13.73 25.31 13.01
C ASP A 261 13.96 24.16 12.02
N VAL A 262 13.44 24.27 10.79
CA VAL A 262 13.65 23.27 9.74
C VAL A 262 15.13 23.20 9.41
N THR A 263 15.70 22.01 9.53
CA THR A 263 17.13 21.76 9.28
C THR A 263 17.41 21.25 7.88
N HIS A 264 16.46 20.48 7.32
CA HIS A 264 16.57 19.84 6.02
C HIS A 264 15.27 20.05 5.23
N VAL A 265 15.43 20.53 4.00
CA VAL A 265 14.35 20.74 3.04
C VAL A 265 14.50 19.71 1.92
N ILE A 266 13.76 18.60 2.04
CA ILE A 266 13.62 17.61 0.97
C ILE A 266 12.34 17.93 0.19
N ARG A 267 12.45 18.31 -1.08
CA ARG A 267 11.32 18.66 -1.95
C ARG A 267 11.58 18.34 -3.41
N GLY A 268 10.54 18.37 -4.24
CA GLY A 268 10.66 18.08 -5.68
C GLY A 268 11.59 19.06 -6.42
N ALA A 269 12.29 18.56 -7.44
CA ALA A 269 13.27 19.32 -8.23
C ALA A 269 12.68 20.48 -9.02
N GLU A 270 11.36 20.56 -9.19
CA GLU A 270 10.70 21.75 -9.73
C GLU A 270 10.96 23.03 -8.92
N TRP A 271 11.27 22.89 -7.63
CA TRP A 271 11.54 24.03 -6.73
C TRP A 271 13.02 24.44 -6.71
N LEU A 272 13.91 23.69 -7.37
CA LEU A 272 15.35 24.01 -7.40
C LEU A 272 15.58 25.39 -8.00
N ILE A 273 14.82 25.74 -9.04
CA ILE A 273 14.91 27.04 -9.72
C ILE A 273 14.54 28.20 -8.79
N SER A 274 13.70 27.99 -7.77
CA SER A 274 13.28 29.03 -6.83
C SER A 274 14.23 29.16 -5.63
N THR A 275 15.14 28.20 -5.45
CA THR A 275 15.98 28.14 -4.24
C THR A 275 17.01 29.27 -4.13
N PRO A 276 17.61 29.80 -5.21
CA PRO A 276 18.44 31.01 -5.10
C PRO A 276 17.68 32.22 -4.54
N MET A 277 16.39 32.38 -4.87
CA MET A 277 15.54 33.43 -4.29
C MET A 277 15.31 33.21 -2.79
N HIS A 278 15.19 31.95 -2.37
CA HIS A 278 15.05 31.59 -0.95
C HIS A 278 16.32 31.89 -0.17
N CYS A 279 17.50 31.54 -0.71
CA CYS A 279 18.79 31.90 -0.11
C CYS A 279 18.95 33.42 0.05
N ASP A 280 18.53 34.21 -0.95
CA ASP A 280 18.59 35.67 -0.88
C ASP A 280 17.67 36.24 0.24
N LEU A 281 16.50 35.63 0.47
CA LEU A 281 15.63 35.96 1.60
C LEU A 281 16.27 35.62 2.96
N TYR A 282 16.88 34.44 3.08
CA TYR A 282 17.60 34.05 4.30
C TYR A 282 18.75 35.03 4.60
N ASP A 283 19.57 35.35 3.61
CA ASP A 283 20.67 36.31 3.72
C ASP A 283 20.16 37.71 4.15
N ALA A 284 19.12 38.21 3.48
CA ALA A 284 18.53 39.51 3.79
C ALA A 284 17.92 39.59 5.20
N LEU A 285 17.45 38.47 5.76
CA LEU A 285 16.93 38.39 7.13
C LEU A 285 18.01 38.06 8.17
N GLY A 286 19.26 37.85 7.74
CA GLY A 286 20.38 37.47 8.61
C GLY A 286 20.27 36.04 9.15
N TRP A 287 19.60 35.16 8.42
CA TRP A 287 19.34 33.78 8.82
C TRP A 287 20.20 32.80 8.04
N LYS A 288 20.49 31.65 8.67
CA LYS A 288 21.18 30.55 8.01
C LYS A 288 20.19 29.67 7.26
N GLU A 289 20.51 29.29 6.03
CA GLU A 289 19.66 28.40 5.25
C GLU A 289 19.68 26.95 5.77
N PRO A 290 18.57 26.19 5.59
CA PRO A 290 18.57 24.74 5.80
C PRO A 290 19.39 24.03 4.72
N ILE A 291 19.65 22.75 4.96
CA ILE A 291 20.24 21.87 3.96
C ILE A 291 19.18 21.51 2.92
N PHE A 292 19.45 21.77 1.64
CA PHE A 292 18.53 21.47 0.54
C PHE A 292 18.84 20.13 -0.13
N ALA A 293 17.79 19.34 -0.39
CA ALA A 293 17.86 18.15 -1.24
C ALA A 293 16.66 18.13 -2.20
N HIS A 294 16.93 18.41 -3.47
CA HIS A 294 15.91 18.40 -4.51
C HIS A 294 15.79 17.01 -5.16
N VAL A 295 14.66 16.34 -4.97
CA VAL A 295 14.41 14.99 -5.52
C VAL A 295 13.77 15.04 -6.91
N GLY A 296 14.27 14.24 -7.84
CA GLY A 296 13.87 14.28 -9.25
C GLY A 296 12.38 14.02 -9.50
N LEU A 297 11.84 14.53 -10.61
CA LEU A 297 10.42 14.37 -10.94
C LEU A 297 10.07 12.91 -11.24
N LEU A 298 8.85 12.51 -10.90
CA LEU A 298 8.32 11.21 -11.33
C LEU A 298 7.75 11.33 -12.75
N VAL A 299 8.25 10.48 -13.65
CA VAL A 299 7.83 10.45 -15.06
C VAL A 299 7.39 9.05 -15.46
N ASN A 300 6.53 8.95 -16.49
CA ASN A 300 6.14 7.67 -17.07
C ASN A 300 7.25 7.08 -17.98
N LYS A 301 6.99 5.93 -18.61
CA LYS A 301 7.91 5.26 -19.55
C LYS A 301 8.30 6.17 -20.75
N ASP A 302 7.42 7.10 -21.13
CA ASP A 302 7.64 8.09 -22.19
C ASP A 302 8.30 9.40 -21.72
N ARG A 303 8.77 9.45 -20.46
CA ARG A 303 9.35 10.63 -19.80
C ARG A 303 8.41 11.83 -19.67
N GLN A 304 7.11 11.62 -19.81
CA GLN A 304 6.12 12.63 -19.48
C GLN A 304 5.92 12.65 -17.96
N LYS A 305 5.79 13.84 -17.39
CA LYS A 305 5.50 14.01 -15.95
C LYS A 305 4.23 13.24 -15.59
N LEU A 306 4.30 12.42 -14.54
CA LEU A 306 3.11 11.83 -13.95
C LEU A 306 2.21 12.96 -13.46
N SER A 307 1.15 13.22 -14.22
CA SER A 307 0.33 14.43 -14.05
C SER A 307 -0.87 14.16 -13.16
N LYS A 308 -1.36 15.21 -12.49
CA LYS A 308 -2.59 15.22 -11.68
C LYS A 308 -3.86 14.78 -12.45
N ARG A 309 -3.79 14.62 -13.78
CA ARG A 309 -4.92 14.21 -14.62
C ARG A 309 -5.05 12.70 -14.75
N ASN A 310 -4.04 11.93 -14.36
CA ASN A 310 -4.14 10.48 -14.34
C ASN A 310 -4.76 10.08 -13.00
N SER A 311 -5.99 9.57 -13.00
CA SER A 311 -6.69 9.10 -11.79
C SER A 311 -5.85 8.12 -10.95
N ASP A 312 -4.98 7.36 -11.61
CA ASP A 312 -4.21 6.26 -11.03
C ASP A 312 -2.97 6.70 -10.22
N ILE A 313 -2.76 8.02 -10.04
CA ILE A 313 -1.68 8.54 -9.19
C ILE A 313 -2.15 9.05 -7.83
N HIS A 314 -3.47 9.11 -7.59
CA HIS A 314 -4.03 9.49 -6.31
C HIS A 314 -3.97 8.33 -5.32
N ILE A 315 -3.73 8.64 -4.04
CA ILE A 315 -3.64 7.60 -2.99
C ILE A 315 -4.97 6.83 -2.84
N SER A 316 -6.09 7.49 -3.09
CA SER A 316 -7.43 6.88 -3.13
C SER A 316 -7.54 5.69 -4.08
N SER A 317 -6.93 5.77 -5.27
CA SER A 317 -7.00 4.69 -6.25
C SER A 317 -6.31 3.42 -5.75
N TYR A 318 -5.18 3.55 -5.03
CA TYR A 318 -4.50 2.42 -4.42
C TYR A 318 -5.32 1.81 -3.28
N GLN A 319 -5.98 2.64 -2.48
CA GLN A 319 -6.90 2.19 -1.42
C GLN A 319 -8.09 1.40 -2.01
N GLU A 320 -8.74 1.92 -3.05
CA GLU A 320 -9.87 1.28 -3.74
C GLU A 320 -9.47 -0.07 -4.37
N GLN A 321 -8.23 -0.16 -4.88
CA GLN A 321 -7.65 -1.39 -5.39
C GLN A 321 -7.29 -2.40 -4.29
N ASN A 322 -7.38 -2.05 -3.00
CA ASN A 322 -6.93 -2.86 -1.86
C ASN A 322 -5.41 -3.12 -1.85
N ILE A 323 -4.63 -2.16 -2.34
CA ILE A 323 -3.17 -2.16 -2.16
C ILE A 323 -2.87 -1.91 -0.68
N LEU A 324 -1.97 -2.69 -0.12
CA LEU A 324 -1.49 -2.53 1.25
C LEU A 324 -0.70 -1.22 1.38
N PRO A 325 -0.92 -0.42 2.44
CA PRO A 325 -0.17 0.81 2.64
C PRO A 325 1.35 0.56 2.73
N GLU A 326 1.75 -0.54 3.34
CA GLU A 326 3.16 -0.98 3.47
C GLU A 326 3.76 -1.29 2.08
N ALA A 327 2.98 -1.91 1.19
CA ALA A 327 3.41 -2.18 -0.19
C ALA A 327 3.58 -0.89 -1.00
N LEU A 328 2.65 0.07 -0.84
CA LEU A 328 2.75 1.35 -1.51
C LEU A 328 3.95 2.16 -1.00
N VAL A 329 4.15 2.21 0.31
CA VAL A 329 5.27 2.92 0.94
C VAL A 329 6.61 2.32 0.51
N ASP A 330 6.73 1.00 0.51
CA ASP A 330 7.94 0.30 0.03
C ASP A 330 8.21 0.60 -1.45
N PHE A 331 7.19 0.51 -2.31
CA PHE A 331 7.32 0.89 -3.72
C PHE A 331 7.77 2.35 -3.88
N VAL A 332 7.12 3.29 -3.17
CA VAL A 332 7.40 4.72 -3.24
C VAL A 332 8.80 5.07 -2.73
N ALA A 333 9.28 4.38 -1.70
CA ALA A 333 10.64 4.57 -1.18
C ALA A 333 11.70 4.33 -2.26
N HIS A 334 11.45 3.41 -3.18
CA HIS A 334 12.37 3.07 -4.28
C HIS A 334 12.34 4.07 -5.45
N LEU A 335 11.47 5.09 -5.42
CA LEU A 335 11.33 6.10 -6.48
C LEU A 335 12.33 7.25 -6.35
N GLY A 336 13.62 6.93 -6.46
CA GLY A 336 14.71 7.89 -6.39
C GLY A 336 15.64 7.71 -5.19
N TRP A 337 15.41 6.67 -4.40
CA TRP A 337 16.31 6.19 -3.35
C TRP A 337 16.41 4.66 -3.43
N ARG A 338 17.47 4.07 -2.89
CA ARG A 338 17.67 2.62 -2.91
C ARG A 338 18.16 2.12 -1.55
N ALA A 339 17.40 1.23 -0.95
CA ALA A 339 17.83 0.53 0.25
C ALA A 339 19.07 -0.35 -0.02
N PRO A 340 19.99 -0.51 0.94
CA PRO A 340 21.05 -1.51 0.88
C PRO A 340 20.44 -2.90 0.63
N SER A 341 21.07 -3.68 -0.24
CA SER A 341 20.50 -4.92 -0.78
C SER A 341 19.91 -5.85 0.29
N LYS A 342 18.59 -5.80 0.46
CA LYS A 342 17.76 -6.81 1.11
C LYS A 342 16.81 -7.35 0.06
N LYS A 343 16.64 -8.68 0.02
CA LYS A 343 15.59 -9.31 -0.78
C LYS A 343 14.30 -9.32 0.05
N GLY A 344 13.17 -9.02 -0.58
CA GLY A 344 11.83 -9.11 0.04
C GLY A 344 11.24 -7.76 0.47
N ALA A 345 10.06 -7.83 1.08
CA ALA A 345 9.26 -6.68 1.53
C ALA A 345 9.92 -5.91 2.69
N LEU A 346 10.17 -4.62 2.49
CA LEU A 346 10.71 -3.72 3.53
C LEU A 346 9.56 -3.08 4.31
N THR A 347 9.60 -3.19 5.64
CA THR A 347 8.67 -2.44 6.51
C THR A 347 9.08 -0.98 6.59
N LEU A 348 8.17 -0.12 7.07
CA LEU A 348 8.53 1.27 7.36
C LEU A 348 9.71 1.37 8.35
N SER A 349 9.78 0.48 9.35
CA SER A 349 10.92 0.40 10.27
C SER A 349 12.21 0.01 9.54
N ASP A 350 12.17 -0.99 8.65
CA ASP A 350 13.33 -1.33 7.82
C ASP A 350 13.80 -0.11 7.01
N LEU A 351 12.87 0.63 6.41
CA LEU A 351 13.20 1.84 5.64
C LEU A 351 13.89 2.89 6.51
N VAL A 352 13.39 3.13 7.73
CA VAL A 352 13.99 4.07 8.69
C VAL A 352 15.42 3.64 9.06
N ASP A 353 15.64 2.36 9.33
CA ASP A 353 16.95 1.85 9.77
C ASP A 353 18.06 2.04 8.72
N HIS A 354 17.68 2.02 7.44
CA HIS A 354 18.60 2.09 6.30
C HIS A 354 18.65 3.45 5.61
N PHE A 355 17.76 4.38 5.96
CA PHE A 355 17.61 5.62 5.20
C PHE A 355 18.88 6.48 5.22
N ASP A 356 19.22 7.03 4.06
CA ASP A 356 20.30 8.01 3.90
C ASP A 356 19.92 9.04 2.82
N LEU A 357 20.68 10.13 2.73
CA LEU A 357 20.43 11.22 1.79
C LEU A 357 20.99 10.98 0.38
N LYS A 358 21.27 9.71 0.00
CA LYS A 358 21.83 9.37 -1.31
C LYS A 358 20.72 9.18 -2.35
N PHE A 359 20.22 10.31 -2.87
CA PHE A 359 19.19 10.29 -3.90
C PHE A 359 19.76 10.15 -5.32
N THR A 360 18.98 9.51 -6.18
CA THR A 360 19.23 9.47 -7.63
C THR A 360 18.97 10.85 -8.23
N LYS A 361 19.93 11.36 -8.99
CA LYS A 361 19.83 12.65 -9.69
C LYS A 361 19.04 12.50 -11.00
N GLY A 362 18.15 13.45 -11.27
CA GLY A 362 17.36 13.51 -12.51
C GLY A 362 16.00 12.82 -12.40
N ASP A 363 15.25 12.81 -13.50
CA ASP A 363 13.89 12.26 -13.52
C ASP A 363 13.87 10.76 -13.24
N ILE A 364 12.85 10.33 -12.50
CA ILE A 364 12.65 8.95 -12.06
C ILE A 364 11.54 8.31 -12.89
N VAL A 365 11.91 7.42 -13.80
CA VAL A 365 10.95 6.61 -14.57
C VAL A 365 10.22 5.69 -13.61
N THR A 366 8.90 5.87 -13.52
CA THR A 366 8.01 5.17 -12.60
C THR A 366 7.22 4.12 -13.36
N ASP A 367 7.49 2.86 -13.04
CA ASP A 367 6.79 1.71 -13.59
C ASP A 367 5.73 1.24 -12.59
N LEU A 368 4.50 1.72 -12.75
CA LEU A 368 3.41 1.47 -11.80
C LEU A 368 3.06 -0.03 -11.71
N ASP A 369 3.33 -0.82 -12.75
CA ASP A 369 3.10 -2.28 -12.76
C ASP A 369 3.88 -2.99 -11.64
N LYS A 370 5.00 -2.40 -11.18
CA LYS A 370 5.80 -2.96 -10.08
C LYS A 370 5.10 -2.92 -8.74
N ILE A 371 4.02 -2.14 -8.58
CA ILE A 371 3.24 -2.16 -7.34
C ILE A 371 2.71 -3.57 -7.03
N GLN A 372 2.38 -4.35 -8.05
CA GLN A 372 1.89 -5.73 -7.88
C GLN A 372 2.94 -6.63 -7.24
N TYR A 373 4.22 -6.43 -7.59
CA TYR A 373 5.31 -7.16 -6.97
C TYR A 373 5.40 -6.84 -5.47
N HIS A 374 5.42 -5.56 -5.10
CA HIS A 374 5.45 -5.15 -3.69
C HIS A 374 4.20 -5.64 -2.94
N GLN A 375 3.02 -5.50 -3.54
CA GLN A 375 1.75 -5.98 -2.97
C GLN A 375 1.80 -7.46 -2.61
N VAL A 376 2.26 -8.31 -3.53
CA VAL A 376 2.37 -9.75 -3.30
C VAL A 376 3.37 -10.05 -2.18
N GLN A 377 4.55 -9.39 -2.18
CA GLN A 377 5.57 -9.63 -1.16
C GLN A 377 5.09 -9.26 0.25
N HIS A 378 4.41 -8.12 0.39
CA HIS A 378 3.85 -7.69 1.67
C HIS A 378 2.68 -8.57 2.10
N LEU A 379 1.77 -8.93 1.19
CA LEU A 379 0.65 -9.82 1.51
C LEU A 379 1.14 -11.17 2.03
N VAL A 380 2.11 -11.80 1.37
CA VAL A 380 2.72 -13.06 1.84
C VAL A 380 3.31 -12.89 3.24
N LYS A 381 4.05 -11.80 3.48
CA LYS A 381 4.65 -11.52 4.80
C LYS A 381 3.62 -11.37 5.91
N HIS A 382 2.48 -10.71 5.64
CA HIS A 382 1.37 -10.59 6.59
C HIS A 382 0.65 -11.93 6.84
N LEU A 383 0.50 -12.75 5.80
CA LEU A 383 -0.12 -14.07 5.91
C LEU A 383 0.76 -15.04 6.73
N GLU A 384 2.08 -14.93 6.63
CA GLU A 384 3.05 -15.73 7.38
C GLU A 384 3.25 -15.28 8.84
N ASN A 385 3.14 -13.98 9.14
CA ASN A 385 3.41 -13.42 10.48
C ASN A 385 2.14 -12.87 11.16
N GLU A 386 1.53 -13.67 12.06
CA GLU A 386 0.34 -13.24 12.84
C GLU A 386 0.60 -12.06 13.77
N THR A 387 1.85 -11.85 14.20
CA THR A 387 2.22 -10.74 15.10
C THR A 387 2.15 -9.38 14.39
N VAL A 388 2.51 -9.32 13.10
CA VAL A 388 2.46 -8.09 12.28
C VAL A 388 1.02 -7.73 11.92
N ALA A 389 0.15 -8.73 11.74
CA ALA A 389 -1.27 -8.53 11.47
C ALA A 389 -2.06 -7.90 12.64
N ARG A 390 -1.48 -7.80 13.84
CA ARG A 390 -2.12 -7.17 15.02
C ARG A 390 -1.76 -5.69 15.18
N GLU A 391 -0.65 -5.22 14.59
CA GLU A 391 -0.20 -3.82 14.71
C GLU A 391 -0.76 -2.93 13.59
N GLN A 392 -1.21 -3.50 12.47
CA GLN A 392 -1.86 -2.79 11.36
C GLN A 392 -3.08 -3.59 10.88
N ASP A 393 -4.27 -2.97 10.89
CA ASP A 393 -5.56 -3.55 10.44
C ASP A 393 -5.63 -3.81 8.91
N SER A 394 -4.49 -3.76 8.23
CA SER A 394 -4.38 -3.86 6.76
C SER A 394 -4.74 -5.25 6.24
N LEU A 395 -4.34 -6.32 6.92
CA LEU A 395 -4.79 -7.68 6.60
C LEU A 395 -6.28 -7.88 6.92
N GLY A 396 -6.79 -7.22 7.96
CA GLY A 396 -8.21 -7.24 8.32
C GLY A 396 -9.08 -6.75 7.17
N SER A 397 -8.73 -5.58 6.61
CA SER A 397 -9.39 -5.01 5.44
C SER A 397 -9.39 -5.96 4.23
N ILE A 398 -8.28 -6.66 3.96
CA ILE A 398 -8.23 -7.66 2.87
C ILE A 398 -9.21 -8.82 3.14
N VAL A 399 -9.21 -9.36 4.36
CA VAL A 399 -10.12 -10.44 4.76
C VAL A 399 -11.58 -10.00 4.61
N ASP A 400 -11.90 -8.77 5.00
CA ASP A 400 -13.26 -8.21 4.91
C ASP A 400 -13.68 -7.97 3.46
N THR A 401 -12.76 -7.53 2.62
CA THR A 401 -12.99 -7.42 1.17
C THR A 401 -13.30 -8.79 0.55
N VAL A 402 -12.52 -9.83 0.87
CA VAL A 402 -12.80 -11.19 0.38
C VAL A 402 -14.12 -11.72 0.96
N SER A 403 -14.42 -11.43 2.23
CA SER A 403 -15.69 -11.80 2.87
C SER A 403 -16.90 -11.20 2.16
N ARG A 404 -16.82 -9.91 1.78
CA ARG A 404 -17.84 -9.23 0.97
C ARG A 404 -17.93 -9.81 -0.44
N MET A 405 -16.79 -10.09 -1.09
CA MET A 405 -16.77 -10.74 -2.41
C MET A 405 -17.51 -12.07 -2.36
N ILE A 406 -17.22 -12.93 -1.38
CA ILE A 406 -17.93 -14.21 -1.18
C ILE A 406 -19.44 -13.99 -1.04
N SER A 407 -19.85 -12.99 -0.26
CA SER A 407 -21.28 -12.68 -0.05
C SER A 407 -21.97 -12.12 -1.30
N SER A 408 -21.20 -11.54 -2.24
CA SER A 408 -21.74 -10.95 -3.47
C SER A 408 -21.86 -11.94 -4.63
N VAL A 409 -21.26 -13.14 -4.52
CA VAL A 409 -21.33 -14.16 -5.57
C VAL A 409 -22.76 -14.73 -5.63
N ALA A 410 -23.45 -14.49 -6.75
CA ALA A 410 -24.80 -14.97 -7.02
C ALA A 410 -24.87 -16.48 -7.35
N LYS A 411 -24.23 -17.33 -6.54
CA LYS A 411 -24.44 -18.78 -6.58
C LYS A 411 -25.50 -19.17 -5.56
N PRO A 412 -26.34 -20.19 -5.85
CA PRO A 412 -27.27 -20.74 -4.87
C PRO A 412 -26.49 -21.08 -3.60
N THR A 413 -27.07 -20.81 -2.44
CA THR A 413 -26.51 -21.03 -1.10
C THR A 413 -26.10 -22.48 -0.82
N ASP A 414 -26.39 -23.40 -1.73
CA ASP A 414 -26.03 -24.81 -1.64
C ASP A 414 -24.53 -25.01 -1.89
N GLY A 415 -23.87 -25.62 -0.92
CA GLY A 415 -22.45 -25.96 -1.00
C GLY A 415 -21.48 -24.88 -0.53
N LEU A 416 -21.92 -23.72 -0.02
CA LEU A 416 -21.02 -22.79 0.68
C LEU A 416 -20.42 -23.49 1.92
N HIS A 417 -19.11 -23.38 2.10
CA HIS A 417 -18.41 -23.98 3.23
C HIS A 417 -19.03 -23.54 4.57
N ALA A 418 -19.15 -24.46 5.54
CA ALA A 418 -19.82 -24.21 6.82
C ALA A 418 -19.26 -22.97 7.56
N ALA A 419 -17.94 -22.86 7.63
CA ALA A 419 -17.22 -21.72 8.22
C ALA A 419 -17.56 -20.35 7.60
N LEU A 420 -18.13 -20.32 6.39
CA LEU A 420 -18.48 -19.09 5.66
C LEU A 420 -19.97 -18.74 5.76
N LYS A 421 -20.82 -19.61 6.31
CA LYS A 421 -22.28 -19.39 6.38
C LYS A 421 -22.70 -18.34 7.42
N GLY A 422 -21.85 -18.10 8.41
CA GLY A 422 -22.09 -17.11 9.46
C GLY A 422 -22.03 -15.66 8.95
N LEU A 423 -22.22 -14.72 9.89
CA LEU A 423 -22.10 -13.28 9.61
C LEU A 423 -20.73 -12.96 8.95
N PRO A 424 -20.67 -12.00 8.02
CA PRO A 424 -19.44 -11.61 7.32
C PRO A 424 -18.24 -11.34 8.23
N ASP A 425 -18.50 -10.81 9.43
CA ASP A 425 -17.47 -10.41 10.40
C ASP A 425 -17.22 -11.47 11.50
N SER A 426 -17.85 -12.64 11.39
CA SER A 426 -17.65 -13.72 12.37
C SER A 426 -16.20 -14.19 12.38
N THR A 427 -15.68 -14.49 13.58
CA THR A 427 -14.29 -14.95 13.76
C THR A 427 -13.98 -16.18 12.91
N GLU A 428 -14.89 -17.16 12.89
CA GLU A 428 -14.74 -18.39 12.10
C GLU A 428 -14.57 -18.11 10.61
N ARG A 429 -15.39 -17.23 10.05
CA ARG A 429 -15.32 -16.82 8.64
C ARG A 429 -14.00 -16.12 8.33
N ARG A 430 -13.56 -15.19 9.19
CA ARG A 430 -12.30 -14.46 9.03
C ARG A 430 -11.09 -15.40 9.10
N GLU A 431 -11.09 -16.37 10.02
CA GLU A 431 -10.02 -17.37 10.12
C GLU A 431 -9.97 -18.27 8.89
N TYR A 432 -11.12 -18.73 8.41
CA TYR A 432 -11.18 -19.54 7.18
C TYR A 432 -10.64 -18.77 5.97
N ILE A 433 -11.07 -17.52 5.78
CA ILE A 433 -10.58 -16.68 4.68
C ILE A 433 -9.07 -16.46 4.81
N ARG A 434 -8.55 -16.23 6.02
CA ARG A 434 -7.10 -16.09 6.23
C ARG A 434 -6.35 -17.37 5.87
N ALA A 435 -6.87 -18.53 6.25
CA ALA A 435 -6.28 -19.82 5.87
C ALA A 435 -6.31 -20.04 4.34
N ALA A 436 -7.42 -19.70 3.68
CA ALA A 436 -7.53 -19.76 2.23
C ALA A 436 -6.53 -18.82 1.52
N LEU A 437 -6.36 -17.59 2.02
CA LEU A 437 -5.38 -16.64 1.49
C LEU A 437 -3.94 -17.12 1.70
N ARG A 438 -3.62 -17.70 2.87
CA ARG A 438 -2.31 -18.35 3.13
C ARG A 438 -2.02 -19.45 2.12
N LEU A 439 -3.01 -20.31 1.87
CA LEU A 439 -2.91 -21.40 0.90
C LEU A 439 -2.65 -20.88 -0.52
N LEU A 440 -3.27 -19.75 -0.89
CA LEU A 440 -3.06 -19.12 -2.19
C LEU A 440 -1.73 -18.38 -2.28
N SER A 441 -1.19 -17.88 -1.16
CA SER A 441 0.11 -17.20 -1.08
C SER A 441 0.25 -16.11 -2.16
N ASN A 442 1.23 -16.23 -3.05
CA ASN A 442 1.47 -15.30 -4.16
C ASN A 442 0.37 -15.27 -5.25
N LYS A 443 -0.62 -16.16 -5.17
CA LYS A 443 -1.80 -16.20 -6.06
C LYS A 443 -3.02 -15.50 -5.48
N ALA A 444 -2.92 -14.93 -4.28
CA ALA A 444 -3.99 -14.15 -3.65
C ALA A 444 -4.17 -12.74 -4.26
N TRP A 445 -3.46 -12.42 -5.35
CA TRP A 445 -3.53 -11.13 -6.03
C TRP A 445 -3.64 -11.31 -7.55
N PRO A 446 -4.44 -10.48 -8.27
CA PRO A 446 -5.30 -9.40 -7.78
C PRO A 446 -6.50 -9.90 -6.97
N LEU A 447 -6.84 -9.20 -5.88
CA LEU A 447 -7.88 -9.62 -4.94
C LEU A 447 -9.24 -9.85 -5.61
N GLY A 448 -9.60 -9.00 -6.58
CA GLY A 448 -10.86 -9.10 -7.33
C GLY A 448 -11.06 -10.42 -8.09
N LYS A 449 -10.00 -11.20 -8.31
CA LYS A 449 -10.05 -12.52 -8.97
C LYS A 449 -9.89 -13.69 -8.03
N VAL A 450 -9.65 -13.47 -6.73
CA VAL A 450 -9.36 -14.54 -5.76
C VAL A 450 -10.54 -15.47 -5.60
N VAL A 451 -11.76 -14.92 -5.42
CA VAL A 451 -12.95 -15.73 -5.18
C VAL A 451 -13.38 -16.46 -6.45
N GLU A 452 -13.49 -15.75 -7.58
CA GLU A 452 -13.89 -16.32 -8.88
C GLU A 452 -12.91 -17.41 -9.35
N GLY A 453 -11.60 -17.13 -9.28
CA GLY A 453 -10.56 -18.06 -9.74
C GLY A 453 -10.32 -19.25 -8.82
N ASN A 454 -10.82 -19.21 -7.58
CA ASN A 454 -10.64 -20.28 -6.58
C ASN A 454 -11.95 -20.68 -5.93
N VAL A 455 -13.04 -20.69 -6.71
CA VAL A 455 -14.41 -20.89 -6.21
C VAL A 455 -14.54 -22.14 -5.34
N HIS A 456 -13.79 -23.20 -5.65
CA HIS A 456 -13.89 -24.46 -4.91
C HIS A 456 -13.15 -24.48 -3.57
N LEU A 457 -12.40 -23.43 -3.23
CA LEU A 457 -11.97 -23.20 -1.85
C LEU A 457 -13.10 -22.67 -0.97
N PHE A 458 -14.20 -22.18 -1.55
CA PHE A 458 -15.31 -21.56 -0.81
C PHE A 458 -16.63 -22.30 -1.01
N TRP A 459 -16.85 -22.94 -2.16
CA TRP A 459 -18.03 -23.74 -2.49
C TRP A 459 -17.68 -25.16 -2.94
N ARG A 460 -18.51 -26.12 -2.55
CA ARG A 460 -18.47 -27.49 -3.08
C ARG A 460 -18.74 -27.50 -4.60
N PRO A 461 -18.04 -28.32 -5.41
CA PRO A 461 -18.45 -28.61 -6.78
C PRO A 461 -19.86 -29.22 -6.81
N THR A 462 -20.73 -28.75 -7.69
CA THR A 462 -22.09 -29.32 -7.80
C THR A 462 -22.06 -30.67 -8.52
N SER A 463 -23.08 -31.50 -8.31
CA SER A 463 -23.23 -32.78 -9.02
C SER A 463 -23.21 -32.59 -10.53
N GLN A 464 -23.81 -31.50 -11.02
CA GLN A 464 -23.79 -31.13 -12.44
C GLN A 464 -22.35 -30.84 -12.91
N GLN A 465 -21.59 -30.01 -12.20
CA GLN A 465 -20.20 -29.71 -12.57
C GLN A 465 -19.31 -30.97 -12.58
N LEU A 466 -19.52 -31.87 -11.62
CA LEU A 466 -18.82 -33.15 -11.57
C LEU A 466 -19.23 -34.04 -12.75
N GLY A 467 -20.53 -34.15 -13.04
CA GLY A 467 -21.05 -34.90 -14.18
C GLY A 467 -20.53 -34.38 -15.52
N ASP A 468 -20.55 -33.07 -15.72
CA ASP A 468 -20.11 -32.41 -16.96
C ASP A 468 -18.60 -32.61 -17.23
N SER A 469 -17.80 -32.75 -16.17
CA SER A 469 -16.33 -32.92 -16.25
C SER A 469 -15.86 -34.38 -16.19
N LEU A 470 -16.76 -35.32 -15.92
CA LEU A 470 -16.45 -36.75 -15.79
C LEU A 470 -15.94 -37.38 -17.11
N PRO A 471 -16.51 -37.09 -18.30
CA PRO A 471 -15.99 -37.64 -19.56
C PRO A 471 -14.53 -37.22 -19.82
N GLN A 472 -14.21 -35.95 -19.59
CA GLN A 472 -12.84 -35.42 -19.76
C GLN A 472 -11.89 -36.04 -18.73
N LEU A 473 -12.35 -36.24 -17.49
CA LEU A 473 -11.57 -36.97 -16.49
C LEU A 473 -11.22 -38.38 -16.99
N ARG A 474 -12.22 -39.17 -17.38
CA ARG A 474 -12.04 -40.55 -17.87
C ARG A 474 -11.09 -40.61 -19.05
N ALA A 475 -11.30 -39.76 -20.06
CA ALA A 475 -10.42 -39.69 -21.23
C ALA A 475 -8.97 -39.37 -20.84
N SER A 476 -8.78 -38.50 -19.85
CA SER A 476 -7.44 -38.10 -19.40
C SER A 476 -6.74 -39.16 -18.53
N LEU A 477 -7.46 -40.16 -18.03
CA LEU A 477 -6.93 -41.25 -17.20
C LEU A 477 -6.58 -42.49 -18.02
N GLY A 478 -7.16 -42.67 -19.21
CA GLY A 478 -6.95 -43.88 -20.01
C GLY A 478 -7.40 -45.13 -19.26
N SER A 479 -6.65 -46.23 -19.34
CA SER A 479 -6.90 -47.43 -18.52
C SER A 479 -6.37 -47.23 -17.10
N ILE A 480 -7.14 -47.65 -16.11
CA ILE A 480 -6.80 -47.49 -14.68
C ILE A 480 -6.52 -48.88 -14.13
N ALA A 481 -5.41 -49.02 -13.40
CA ALA A 481 -5.11 -50.21 -12.61
C ALA A 481 -4.90 -49.84 -11.14
N ILE A 482 -5.55 -50.60 -10.26
CA ILE A 482 -5.53 -50.43 -8.80
C ILE A 482 -4.90 -51.68 -8.19
N ASN A 483 -3.78 -51.54 -7.49
CA ASN A 483 -3.00 -52.66 -6.97
C ASN A 483 -2.68 -53.74 -8.03
N ASN A 484 -2.37 -53.30 -9.25
CA ASN A 484 -2.11 -54.13 -10.44
C ASN A 484 -3.31 -54.95 -10.96
N ALA A 485 -4.54 -54.62 -10.55
CA ALA A 485 -5.77 -55.18 -11.11
C ALA A 485 -6.52 -54.10 -11.92
N ASP A 486 -7.30 -54.52 -12.92
CA ASP A 486 -8.15 -53.61 -13.69
C ASP A 486 -9.09 -52.84 -12.75
N GLY A 487 -9.15 -51.54 -12.94
CA GLY A 487 -9.95 -50.65 -12.11
C GLY A 487 -10.56 -49.52 -12.93
N ASP A 488 -11.30 -48.66 -12.24
CA ASP A 488 -11.96 -47.50 -12.82
C ASP A 488 -11.91 -46.31 -11.86
N VAL A 489 -12.58 -45.21 -12.24
CA VAL A 489 -12.66 -44.01 -11.40
C VAL A 489 -13.37 -44.31 -10.07
N HIS A 490 -14.40 -45.18 -10.07
CA HIS A 490 -15.13 -45.55 -8.87
C HIS A 490 -14.23 -46.30 -7.89
N GLY A 491 -13.51 -47.33 -8.35
CA GLY A 491 -12.53 -48.05 -7.53
C GLY A 491 -11.42 -47.15 -6.98
N ALA A 492 -10.94 -46.19 -7.78
CA ALA A 492 -9.94 -45.22 -7.33
C ALA A 492 -10.49 -44.32 -6.20
N LEU A 493 -11.74 -43.85 -6.32
CA LEU A 493 -12.39 -43.06 -5.28
C LEU A 493 -12.73 -43.89 -4.03
N THR A 494 -13.08 -45.16 -4.17
CA THR A 494 -13.28 -46.09 -3.03
C THR A 494 -12.00 -46.25 -2.22
N LEU A 495 -10.87 -46.48 -2.88
CA LEU A 495 -9.56 -46.55 -2.22
C LEU A 495 -9.22 -45.25 -1.47
N ILE A 496 -9.50 -44.10 -2.10
CA ILE A 496 -9.35 -42.78 -1.46
C ILE A 496 -10.26 -42.65 -0.24
N GLN A 497 -11.53 -43.04 -0.37
CA GLN A 497 -12.53 -42.93 0.69
C GLN A 497 -12.13 -43.75 1.92
N ASP A 498 -11.72 -44.99 1.72
CA ASP A 498 -11.32 -45.89 2.82
C ASP A 498 -10.11 -45.35 3.58
N ALA A 499 -9.11 -44.85 2.83
CA ALA A 499 -7.92 -44.26 3.43
C ALA A 499 -8.25 -42.98 4.23
N LEU A 500 -9.10 -42.09 3.69
CA LEU A 500 -9.50 -40.86 4.39
C LEU A 500 -10.40 -41.11 5.59
N LYS A 501 -11.33 -42.09 5.52
CA LYS A 501 -12.20 -42.47 6.64
C LYS A 501 -11.40 -42.93 7.86
N GLY A 502 -10.25 -43.59 7.63
CA GLY A 502 -9.33 -44.03 8.67
C GLY A 502 -8.56 -42.91 9.40
N ILE A 503 -8.59 -41.67 8.90
CA ILE A 503 -7.95 -40.52 9.53
C ILE A 503 -8.97 -39.81 10.43
N SER A 504 -8.61 -39.64 11.71
CA SER A 504 -9.44 -38.93 12.68
C SER A 504 -9.30 -37.41 12.56
N GLU A 505 -10.30 -36.66 13.03
CA GLU A 505 -10.33 -35.19 12.97
C GLU A 505 -9.10 -34.54 13.61
N ASP A 506 -8.62 -35.10 14.74
CA ASP A 506 -7.47 -34.58 15.47
C ASP A 506 -6.13 -34.78 14.76
N LYS A 507 -6.10 -35.59 13.70
CA LYS A 507 -4.94 -35.87 12.85
C LYS A 507 -5.12 -35.32 11.42
N TRP A 508 -6.16 -34.53 11.18
CA TRP A 508 -6.49 -33.96 9.87
C TRP A 508 -5.60 -32.75 9.54
N GLU A 509 -4.31 -32.99 9.40
CA GLU A 509 -3.27 -31.98 9.19
C GLU A 509 -2.53 -32.29 7.88
N ALA A 510 -2.02 -31.26 7.19
CA ALA A 510 -1.46 -31.37 5.85
C ALA A 510 -0.38 -32.47 5.71
N GLU A 511 0.51 -32.61 6.69
CA GLU A 511 1.60 -33.60 6.64
C GLU A 511 1.08 -35.04 6.76
N THR A 512 0.12 -35.28 7.67
CA THR A 512 -0.54 -36.59 7.81
C THR A 512 -1.26 -36.96 6.52
N LEU A 513 -2.03 -36.02 5.96
CA LEU A 513 -2.78 -36.21 4.72
C LEU A 513 -1.84 -36.52 3.55
N LYS A 514 -0.73 -35.80 3.44
CA LYS A 514 0.31 -36.03 2.42
C LYS A 514 0.90 -37.44 2.52
N ASN A 515 1.18 -37.93 3.73
CA ASN A 515 1.68 -39.29 3.94
C ASN A 515 0.67 -40.36 3.53
N SER A 516 -0.60 -40.20 3.90
CA SER A 516 -1.68 -41.09 3.48
C SER A 516 -1.85 -41.10 1.96
N MET A 517 -1.76 -39.93 1.32
CA MET A 517 -1.84 -39.80 -0.14
C MET A 517 -0.73 -40.57 -0.86
N SER A 518 0.51 -40.55 -0.35
CA SER A 518 1.63 -41.26 -0.98
C SER A 518 1.36 -42.74 -1.15
N SER A 519 0.72 -43.37 -0.16
CA SER A 519 0.38 -44.81 -0.21
C SER A 519 -0.68 -45.09 -1.27
N ILE A 520 -1.68 -44.21 -1.41
CA ILE A 520 -2.74 -44.32 -2.42
C ILE A 520 -2.19 -44.11 -3.83
N HIS A 521 -1.28 -43.14 -4.00
CA HIS A 521 -0.67 -42.86 -5.31
C HIS A 521 0.14 -44.04 -5.83
N SER A 522 0.84 -44.77 -4.95
CA SER A 522 1.56 -45.99 -5.33
C SER A 522 0.64 -47.14 -5.74
N ALA A 523 -0.64 -47.12 -5.32
CA ALA A 523 -1.62 -48.14 -5.65
C ALA A 523 -2.37 -47.87 -6.96
N ILE A 524 -2.38 -46.62 -7.46
CA ILE A 524 -3.12 -46.22 -8.67
C ILE A 524 -2.14 -45.94 -9.80
N SER A 525 -2.26 -46.70 -10.90
CA SER A 525 -1.53 -46.45 -12.14
C SER A 525 -2.51 -46.24 -13.29
N CYS A 526 -2.11 -45.40 -14.26
CA CYS A 526 -2.94 -45.04 -15.39
C CYS A 526 -2.12 -45.15 -16.68
N ARG A 527 -2.69 -45.71 -17.74
CA ARG A 527 -1.99 -45.90 -19.02
C ARG A 527 -2.79 -45.32 -20.19
N ASP A 528 -2.09 -44.77 -21.17
CA ASP A 528 -2.69 -44.29 -22.41
C ASP A 528 -3.10 -45.44 -23.34
N VAL A 529 -3.64 -45.09 -24.50
CA VAL A 529 -4.08 -46.08 -25.52
C VAL A 529 -2.92 -46.90 -26.11
N GLU A 530 -1.68 -46.42 -25.97
CA GLU A 530 -0.46 -47.11 -26.40
C GLU A 530 0.16 -47.96 -25.28
N GLY A 531 -0.42 -47.92 -24.07
CA GLY A 531 0.04 -48.65 -22.89
C GLY A 531 1.13 -47.94 -22.08
N ASN A 532 1.49 -46.69 -22.44
CA ASN A 532 2.47 -45.91 -21.70
C ASN A 532 1.86 -45.36 -20.42
N GLU A 533 2.64 -45.30 -19.33
CA GLU A 533 2.18 -44.72 -18.07
C GLU A 533 1.93 -43.22 -18.22
N ILE A 534 0.78 -42.74 -17.75
CA ILE A 534 0.42 -41.32 -17.76
C ILE A 534 0.93 -40.68 -16.46
N PRO A 535 1.97 -39.81 -16.50
CA PRO A 535 2.55 -39.24 -15.30
C PRO A 535 1.52 -38.43 -14.50
N HIS A 536 1.54 -38.59 -13.17
CA HIS A 536 0.70 -37.84 -12.23
C HIS A 536 -0.82 -38.00 -12.41
N ALA A 537 -1.27 -38.97 -13.21
CA ALA A 537 -2.69 -39.21 -13.45
C ALA A 537 -3.47 -39.56 -12.16
N HIS A 538 -2.81 -40.20 -11.19
CA HIS A 538 -3.39 -40.49 -9.86
C HIS A 538 -3.83 -39.24 -9.08
N TYR A 539 -3.40 -38.03 -9.44
CA TYR A 539 -3.89 -36.77 -8.84
C TYR A 539 -5.23 -36.31 -9.42
N LYS A 540 -5.61 -36.76 -10.61
CA LYS A 540 -6.80 -36.25 -11.31
C LYS A 540 -8.12 -36.62 -10.60
N PRO A 541 -8.32 -37.82 -10.04
CA PRO A 541 -9.50 -38.12 -9.23
C PRO A 541 -9.63 -37.18 -8.03
N TRP A 542 -8.53 -36.88 -7.33
CA TRP A 542 -8.51 -35.91 -6.23
C TRP A 542 -8.96 -34.52 -6.68
N ARG A 543 -8.40 -34.02 -7.79
CA ARG A 543 -8.78 -32.72 -8.35
C ARG A 543 -10.24 -32.67 -8.77
N TRP A 544 -10.75 -33.77 -9.31
CA TRP A 544 -12.13 -33.84 -9.78
C TRP A 544 -13.11 -33.66 -8.63
N PHE A 545 -13.07 -34.51 -7.59
CA PHE A 545 -14.06 -34.41 -6.51
C PHE A 545 -13.86 -33.16 -5.63
N LEU A 546 -12.62 -32.68 -5.46
CA LEU A 546 -12.35 -31.49 -4.64
C LEU A 546 -12.65 -30.19 -5.38
N LEU A 547 -12.26 -30.07 -6.65
CA LEU A 547 -12.23 -28.81 -7.39
C LEU A 547 -12.97 -28.83 -8.73
N GLY A 548 -13.73 -29.88 -9.05
CA GLY A 548 -14.38 -30.02 -10.36
C GLY A 548 -13.37 -30.04 -11.51
N SER A 549 -12.21 -30.67 -11.29
CA SER A 549 -11.06 -30.73 -12.22
C SER A 549 -10.34 -29.40 -12.46
N ASN A 550 -10.72 -28.32 -11.77
CA ASN A 550 -10.01 -27.05 -11.88
C ASN A 550 -8.61 -27.12 -11.26
N PRO A 551 -7.63 -26.35 -11.79
CA PRO A 551 -6.32 -26.23 -11.18
C PRO A 551 -6.42 -25.58 -9.79
N GLY A 552 -5.43 -25.82 -8.93
CA GLY A 552 -5.42 -25.22 -7.60
C GLY A 552 -4.15 -25.51 -6.79
N PRO A 553 -4.14 -25.16 -5.49
CA PRO A 553 -3.05 -25.46 -4.56
C PRO A 553 -2.81 -26.97 -4.37
N ALA A 554 -1.81 -27.36 -3.56
CA ALA A 554 -1.55 -28.77 -3.30
C ALA A 554 -2.76 -29.45 -2.63
N ILE A 555 -3.06 -30.69 -3.03
CA ILE A 555 -4.26 -31.42 -2.60
C ILE A 555 -4.31 -31.59 -1.07
N HIS A 556 -3.21 -32.00 -0.42
CA HIS A 556 -3.17 -32.19 1.02
C HIS A 556 -3.49 -30.90 1.80
N SER A 557 -3.06 -29.75 1.29
CA SER A 557 -3.38 -28.45 1.90
C SER A 557 -4.83 -28.01 1.65
N ILE A 558 -5.43 -28.41 0.53
CA ILE A 558 -6.87 -28.20 0.27
C ILE A 558 -7.69 -29.07 1.24
N LEU A 559 -7.32 -30.33 1.40
CA LEU A 559 -7.97 -31.25 2.34
C LEU A 559 -7.95 -30.69 3.76
N GLU A 560 -6.79 -30.18 4.21
CA GLU A 560 -6.65 -29.50 5.50
C GLU A 560 -7.55 -28.25 5.61
N LEU A 561 -7.54 -27.38 4.60
CA LEU A 561 -8.36 -26.16 4.59
C LEU A 561 -9.86 -26.47 4.68
N LEU A 562 -10.35 -27.44 3.90
CA LEU A 562 -11.76 -27.85 3.89
C LEU A 562 -12.16 -28.58 5.17
N GLY A 563 -11.20 -29.20 5.86
CA GLY A 563 -11.48 -30.11 6.95
C GLY A 563 -12.09 -31.44 6.47
N ARG A 564 -12.23 -32.36 7.42
CA ARG A 564 -12.63 -33.75 7.14
C ARG A 564 -14.06 -33.88 6.66
N GLU A 565 -15.00 -33.24 7.36
CA GLU A 565 -16.43 -33.36 7.08
C GLU A 565 -16.77 -32.90 5.67
N GLU A 566 -16.31 -31.70 5.29
CA GLU A 566 -16.54 -31.17 3.94
C GLU A 566 -15.85 -32.05 2.90
N THR A 567 -14.59 -32.46 3.11
CA THR A 567 -13.86 -33.35 2.20
C THR A 567 -14.65 -34.63 1.91
N LEU A 568 -15.09 -35.32 2.96
CA LEU A 568 -15.83 -36.58 2.81
C LEU A 568 -17.18 -36.36 2.13
N GLY A 569 -17.86 -35.25 2.44
CA GLY A 569 -19.09 -34.87 1.75
C GLY A 569 -18.91 -34.57 0.26
N ARG A 570 -17.77 -34.00 -0.15
CA ARG A 570 -17.43 -33.84 -1.59
C ARG A 570 -17.19 -35.18 -2.27
N LEU A 571 -16.51 -36.09 -1.58
CA LEU A 571 -16.20 -37.41 -2.10
C LEU A 571 -17.47 -38.26 -2.27
N GLU A 572 -18.37 -38.22 -1.30
CA GLU A 572 -19.68 -38.86 -1.38
C GLU A 572 -20.50 -38.34 -2.57
N GLU A 573 -20.53 -37.02 -2.78
CA GLU A 573 -21.21 -36.43 -3.95
C GLU A 573 -20.63 -36.94 -5.29
N ALA A 574 -19.30 -37.05 -5.38
CA ALA A 574 -18.65 -37.58 -6.56
C ALA A 574 -18.95 -39.08 -6.80
N MET A 575 -19.04 -39.87 -5.72
CA MET A 575 -19.46 -41.28 -5.80
C MET A 575 -20.90 -41.41 -6.31
N ASN A 576 -21.82 -40.59 -5.79
CA ASN A 576 -23.21 -40.55 -6.26
C ASN A 576 -23.32 -40.19 -7.76
N VAL A 577 -22.47 -39.29 -8.25
CA VAL A 577 -22.42 -38.94 -9.69
C VAL A 577 -21.94 -40.12 -10.54
N LEU A 578 -20.97 -40.89 -10.06
CA LEU A 578 -20.49 -42.09 -10.76
C LEU A 578 -21.56 -43.18 -10.85
N GLU A 579 -22.27 -43.43 -9.75
CA GLU A 579 -23.36 -44.42 -9.68
C GLU A 579 -24.48 -44.09 -10.66
N ARG A 580 -24.95 -42.84 -10.68
CA ARG A 580 -25.96 -42.37 -11.65
C ARG A 580 -25.50 -42.48 -13.10
N SER A 581 -24.21 -42.24 -13.38
CA SER A 581 -23.63 -42.40 -14.71
C SER A 581 -23.60 -43.85 -15.17
N GLN A 582 -23.41 -44.81 -14.26
CA GLN A 582 -23.43 -46.23 -14.60
C GLN A 582 -24.87 -46.70 -14.89
N GLU A 583 -25.85 -46.29 -14.07
CA GLU A 583 -27.27 -46.60 -14.28
C GLU A 583 -27.83 -46.06 -15.60
N GLY A 584 -27.45 -44.84 -16.00
CA GLY A 584 -27.83 -44.26 -17.30
C GLY A 584 -27.26 -45.04 -18.49
N SER A 585 -26.02 -45.54 -18.39
CA SER A 585 -25.40 -46.34 -19.45
C SER A 585 -26.03 -47.72 -19.64
N VAL A 586 -26.54 -48.32 -18.56
CA VAL A 586 -27.25 -49.60 -18.59
C VAL A 586 -28.63 -49.43 -19.23
N ASN A 587 -29.35 -48.35 -18.89
CA ASN A 587 -30.66 -48.06 -19.47
C ASN A 587 -30.60 -47.72 -20.97
N ASP A 588 -29.60 -46.95 -21.41
CA ASP A 588 -29.39 -46.66 -22.84
C ASP A 588 -28.96 -47.90 -23.64
N ALA A 589 -28.16 -48.81 -23.05
CA ALA A 589 -27.80 -50.08 -23.67
C ALA A 589 -29.01 -51.02 -23.82
N THR A 590 -29.93 -51.04 -22.85
CA THR A 590 -31.19 -51.79 -22.97
C THR A 590 -32.19 -51.16 -23.92
N ALA A 591 -32.21 -49.82 -24.06
CA ALA A 591 -33.08 -49.13 -25.01
C ALA A 591 -32.59 -49.19 -26.46
N ALA A 592 -31.28 -49.35 -26.70
CA ALA A 592 -30.70 -49.57 -28.02
C ALA A 592 -30.78 -51.04 -28.50
N GLN A 593 -31.13 -51.97 -27.60
CA GLN A 593 -31.35 -53.40 -27.89
C GLN A 593 -32.84 -53.78 -28.03
N ALA A 594 -33.76 -52.83 -27.77
CA ALA A 594 -35.19 -52.94 -28.02
C ALA A 594 -35.57 -52.16 -29.29
#